data_AF-A0A0L9UF85-F1
#
_entry.id   AF-A0A0L9UF85-F1
#
_cell.length_a   1.000
_cell.length_b   1.000
_cell.length_c   1.000
_cell.angle_alpha   90.00
_cell.angle_beta   90.00
_cell.angle_gamma   90.00
#
_symmetry.space_group_name_H-M   'P 1'
#
loop_
_entity.id
_entity.type
_entity.pdbx_description
1 polymer ?
#
loop_
_entity_poly.entity_id
_entity_poly.type
_entity_poly.pdbx_seq_one_letter_code
_entity_poly.pdbx_strand_id
1 'polypeptide(L)'
;MCVRLFSCKSNWNIPNQCIDFIAKMIRDATPIKSGLPKTYYDAKKCVSKWGLQSQRIDCCVDGRMLFYDNEYGKNDITLLKCKFCGKPRYQPRKTGTTTTKQVLVKLMFYFPLILRLQRMYA
;
A
#
# COMPACT_ATOMS: atom_id res chain seq x y z
N MET A 1 14.97 11.15 6.26
CA MET A 1 13.95 11.49 7.29
C MET A 1 12.59 10.83 7.04
N CYS A 2 11.94 11.03 5.88
CA CYS A 2 10.58 10.49 5.63
C CYS A 2 10.46 8.97 5.86
N VAL A 3 11.45 8.18 5.44
CA VAL A 3 11.45 6.72 5.66
C VAL A 3 11.48 6.36 7.16
N ARG A 4 12.22 7.11 7.98
CA ARG A 4 12.27 6.89 9.44
C ARG A 4 10.94 7.27 10.11
N LEU A 5 10.26 8.32 9.64
CA LEU A 5 8.90 8.66 10.10
C LEU A 5 7.91 7.52 9.81
N PHE A 6 7.98 6.94 8.61
CA PHE A 6 7.17 5.77 8.25
C PHE A 6 7.50 4.53 9.07
N SER A 7 8.78 4.29 9.34
CA SER A 7 9.23 3.19 10.19
C SER A 7 8.71 3.36 11.62
N CYS A 8 8.82 4.57 12.16
CA CYS A 8 8.27 4.90 13.48
C CYS A 8 6.75 4.70 13.53
N LYS A 9 6.03 5.17 12.50
CA LYS A 9 4.60 4.95 12.37
C LYS A 9 4.24 3.46 12.38
N SER A 10 4.96 2.66 11.60
CA SER A 10 4.67 1.23 11.43
C SER A 10 5.01 0.42 12.68
N ASN A 11 6.17 0.67 13.29
CA ASN A 11 6.64 -0.09 14.45
C ASN A 11 5.77 0.14 15.69
N TRP A 12 5.26 1.35 15.86
CA TRP A 12 4.55 1.77 17.07
C TRP A 12 3.06 2.07 16.82
N ASN A 13 2.55 1.73 15.62
CA ASN A 13 1.16 1.99 15.20
C ASN A 13 0.67 3.43 15.49
N ILE A 14 1.55 4.42 15.27
CA ILE A 14 1.27 5.82 15.63
C ILE A 14 0.19 6.40 14.70
N PRO A 15 -0.81 7.14 15.22
CA PRO A 15 -1.82 7.78 14.38
C PRO A 15 -1.21 8.86 13.47
N ASN A 16 -1.86 9.15 12.34
CA ASN A 16 -1.34 10.12 11.36
C ASN A 16 -1.12 11.52 11.98
N GLN A 17 -2.03 11.94 12.86
CA GLN A 17 -1.96 13.24 13.55
C GLN A 17 -0.68 13.39 14.37
N CYS A 18 -0.23 12.34 15.06
CA CYS A 18 1.03 12.36 15.79
C CYS A 18 2.24 12.46 14.86
N ILE A 19 2.21 11.81 13.68
CA ILE A 19 3.28 11.96 12.69
C ILE A 19 3.31 13.39 12.12
N ASP A 20 2.15 14.00 11.90
CA ASP A 20 2.07 15.42 11.48
C ASP A 20 2.71 16.34 12.53
N PHE A 21 2.43 16.09 13.81
CA PHE A 21 3.04 16.84 14.91
C PHE A 21 4.57 16.66 14.95
N ILE A 22 5.06 15.42 14.87
CA ILE A 22 6.50 15.13 14.84
C ILE A 22 7.17 15.79 13.62
N ALA A 23 6.52 15.76 12.45
CA ALA A 23 7.03 16.38 11.24
C ALA A 23 7.13 17.92 11.36
N LYS A 24 6.20 18.55 12.07
CA LYS A 24 6.25 19.99 12.40
C LYS A 24 7.37 20.28 13.40
N MET A 25 7.46 19.53 14.50
CA MET A 25 8.55 19.69 15.49
C MET A 25 9.94 19.61 14.85
N ILE A 26 10.16 18.64 13.97
CA ILE A 26 11.45 18.50 13.29
C ILE A 26 11.72 19.70 12.35
N ARG A 27 10.70 20.23 11.68
CA ARG A 27 10.85 21.45 10.87
C ARG A 27 11.23 22.66 11.73
N ASP A 28 10.63 22.79 12.91
CA ASP A 28 10.88 23.93 13.78
C ASP A 28 12.27 23.86 14.43
N ALA A 29 12.73 22.65 14.74
CA ALA A 29 14.08 22.40 15.27
C ALA A 29 15.19 22.53 14.22
N THR A 30 14.87 22.45 12.92
CA THR A 30 15.87 22.47 11.85
C THR A 30 15.95 23.86 11.20
N PRO A 31 17.14 24.47 11.08
CA PRO A 31 17.29 25.76 10.41
C PRO A 31 16.97 25.68 8.90
N ILE A 32 17.20 24.51 8.29
CA ILE A 32 16.90 24.23 6.88
C ILE A 32 15.51 23.60 6.78
N LYS A 33 14.56 24.36 6.23
CA LYS A 33 13.16 23.94 6.06
C LYS A 33 12.85 23.35 4.68
N SER A 34 13.77 23.47 3.73
CA SER A 34 13.58 23.00 2.35
C SER A 34 13.51 21.47 2.28
N GLY A 35 12.52 20.95 1.56
CA GLY A 35 12.35 19.50 1.35
C GLY A 35 11.79 18.69 2.53
N LEU A 36 11.50 19.31 3.68
CA LEU A 36 10.94 18.61 4.85
C LEU A 36 9.41 18.44 4.75
N PRO A 37 8.86 17.24 4.98
CA PRO A 37 7.42 16.98 4.89
C PRO A 37 6.64 17.71 5.99
N LYS A 38 5.53 18.39 5.67
CA LYS A 38 4.68 19.07 6.67
C LYS A 38 3.67 18.14 7.31
N THR A 39 3.29 17.14 6.55
CA THR A 39 2.29 16.16 6.91
C THR A 39 2.76 14.75 6.57
N TYR A 40 2.07 13.75 7.12
CA TYR A 40 2.17 12.36 6.74
C TYR A 40 1.96 12.17 5.23
N TYR A 41 1.03 12.92 4.63
CA TYR A 41 0.79 12.87 3.19
C TYR A 41 1.96 13.40 2.38
N ASP A 42 2.60 14.49 2.81
CA ASP A 42 3.82 14.98 2.16
C ASP A 42 4.95 13.97 2.30
N ALA A 43 5.13 13.40 3.49
CA ALA A 43 6.10 12.35 3.72
C ALA A 43 5.83 11.13 2.82
N LYS A 44 4.55 10.75 2.65
CA LYS A 44 4.11 9.67 1.77
C LYS A 44 4.44 9.98 0.32
N LYS A 45 4.16 11.20 -0.13
CA LYS A 45 4.45 11.68 -1.48
C LYS A 45 5.95 11.68 -1.76
N CYS A 46 6.76 12.08 -0.79
CA CYS A 46 8.22 11.93 -0.86
C CYS A 46 8.60 10.45 -1.05
N VAL A 47 8.17 9.54 -0.18
CA VAL A 47 8.50 8.11 -0.28
C VAL A 47 8.03 7.49 -1.61
N SER A 48 6.85 7.89 -2.11
CA SER A 48 6.33 7.47 -3.41
C SER A 48 7.17 7.93 -4.60
N LYS A 49 7.64 9.19 -4.63
CA LYS A 49 8.56 9.67 -5.69
C LYS A 49 9.84 8.81 -5.75
N TRP A 50 10.27 8.33 -4.59
CA TRP A 50 11.43 7.46 -4.45
C TRP A 50 11.10 5.99 -4.78
N GLY A 51 9.96 5.67 -5.39
CA GLY A 51 9.64 4.31 -5.84
C GLY A 51 9.42 3.33 -4.70
N LEU A 52 9.30 3.82 -3.46
CA LEU A 52 9.05 3.03 -2.25
C LEU A 52 7.54 2.94 -1.95
N GLN A 53 6.69 3.07 -2.99
CA GLN A 53 5.25 2.97 -2.85
C GLN A 53 4.83 1.50 -2.71
N SER A 54 4.16 1.17 -1.61
CA SER A 54 3.47 -0.11 -1.46
C SER A 54 2.19 -0.12 -2.29
N GLN A 55 2.01 -1.15 -3.11
CA GLN A 55 0.77 -1.41 -3.83
C GLN A 55 -0.01 -2.54 -3.14
N ARG A 56 -1.33 -2.54 -3.31
CA ARG A 56 -2.20 -3.59 -2.79
C ARG A 56 -2.56 -4.52 -3.93
N ILE A 57 -2.51 -5.82 -3.68
CA ILE A 57 -2.91 -6.87 -4.62
C ILE A 57 -3.90 -7.80 -3.93
N ASP A 58 -4.88 -8.23 -4.70
CA ASP A 58 -5.94 -9.12 -4.22
C ASP A 58 -5.41 -10.57 -4.23
N CYS A 59 -5.74 -11.34 -3.20
CA CYS A 59 -5.26 -12.71 -3.08
C CYS A 59 -6.34 -13.70 -2.61
N CYS A 60 -6.23 -14.98 -2.98
CA CYS A 60 -7.05 -16.05 -2.39
C CYS A 60 -6.80 -16.04 -0.87
N VAL A 61 -7.85 -16.37 -0.11
CA VAL A 61 -7.81 -16.48 1.36
C VAL A 61 -6.63 -17.33 1.84
N ASP A 62 -6.38 -18.42 1.13
CA ASP A 62 -5.32 -19.40 1.43
C ASP A 62 -3.96 -19.01 0.81
N GLY A 63 -3.84 -17.83 0.18
CA GLY A 63 -2.59 -17.38 -0.46
C GLY A 63 -2.18 -18.15 -1.72
N ARG A 64 -3.02 -19.09 -2.20
CA ARG A 64 -2.72 -19.98 -3.35
C ARG A 64 -2.71 -19.28 -4.71
N MET A 65 -3.21 -18.04 -4.78
CA MET A 65 -3.35 -17.29 -6.03
C MET A 65 -3.42 -15.80 -5.76
N LEU A 66 -2.83 -15.01 -6.65
CA LEU A 66 -3.00 -13.57 -6.74
C LEU A 66 -3.94 -13.26 -7.91
N PHE A 67 -4.86 -12.31 -7.74
CA PHE A 67 -5.69 -11.82 -8.84
C PHE A 67 -4.97 -10.63 -9.48
N TYR A 68 -4.17 -10.90 -10.51
CA TYR A 68 -3.39 -9.90 -11.22
C TYR A 68 -3.29 -10.24 -12.70
N ASP A 69 -3.11 -9.19 -13.51
CA ASP A 69 -2.82 -9.34 -14.92
C ASP A 69 -1.32 -9.21 -15.14
N ASN A 70 -0.78 -9.98 -16.09
CA ASN A 70 0.61 -9.86 -16.49
C ASN A 70 0.76 -9.65 -18.00
N GLU A 71 1.90 -9.10 -18.39
CA GLU A 71 2.26 -8.82 -19.79
C GLU A 71 2.42 -10.10 -20.62
N TYR A 72 2.48 -11.27 -19.97
CA TYR A 72 2.59 -12.59 -20.58
C TYR A 72 1.22 -13.28 -20.79
N GLY A 73 0.10 -12.55 -20.67
CA GLY A 73 -1.24 -13.02 -21.02
C GLY A 73 -2.02 -13.73 -19.92
N LYS A 74 -1.58 -13.68 -18.65
CA LYS A 74 -2.45 -14.04 -17.52
C LYS A 74 -3.41 -12.89 -17.27
N ASN A 75 -4.71 -13.13 -17.44
CA ASN A 75 -5.78 -12.16 -17.19
C ASN A 75 -6.63 -12.58 -15.98
N ASP A 76 -5.99 -12.75 -14.82
CA ASP A 76 -6.63 -13.32 -13.64
C ASP A 76 -7.41 -12.26 -12.82
N ILE A 77 -7.33 -10.97 -13.18
CA ILE A 77 -8.10 -9.89 -12.53
C ILE A 77 -9.61 -10.01 -12.77
N THR A 78 -10.06 -10.65 -13.84
CA THR A 78 -11.51 -10.77 -14.09
C THR A 78 -12.16 -11.91 -13.30
N LEU A 79 -11.35 -12.75 -12.66
CA LEU A 79 -11.84 -13.91 -11.93
C LEU A 79 -12.49 -13.51 -10.61
N LEU A 80 -13.67 -14.08 -10.37
CA LEU A 80 -14.43 -13.92 -9.12
C LEU A 80 -14.10 -14.99 -8.08
N LYS A 81 -13.45 -16.08 -8.50
CA LYS A 81 -13.07 -17.22 -7.67
C LYS A 81 -11.65 -17.65 -8.00
N CYS A 82 -10.95 -18.18 -7.01
CA CYS A 82 -9.61 -18.72 -7.23
C CYS A 82 -9.65 -20.05 -7.99
N LYS A 83 -8.74 -20.23 -8.95
CA LYS A 83 -8.61 -21.44 -9.76
C LYS A 83 -8.24 -22.70 -8.96
N PHE A 84 -7.47 -22.53 -7.88
CA PHE A 84 -6.95 -23.66 -7.09
C PHE A 84 -7.81 -23.98 -5.87
N CYS A 85 -8.36 -22.94 -5.22
CA CYS A 85 -9.06 -23.07 -3.95
C CYS A 85 -10.60 -23.03 -4.12
N GLY A 86 -11.10 -22.59 -5.28
CA GLY A 86 -12.55 -22.39 -5.54
C GLY A 86 -13.19 -21.28 -4.71
N LYS A 87 -12.47 -20.72 -3.73
CA LYS A 87 -12.96 -19.69 -2.82
C LYS A 87 -13.23 -18.36 -3.54
N PRO A 88 -14.24 -17.59 -3.10
CA PRO A 88 -14.58 -16.32 -3.71
C PRO A 88 -13.50 -15.27 -3.42
N ARG A 89 -13.35 -14.34 -4.36
CA ARG A 89 -12.48 -13.15 -4.23
C ARG A 89 -13.09 -12.11 -3.30
N TYR A 90 -14.42 -11.96 -3.35
CA TYR A 90 -15.17 -10.97 -2.58
C TYR A 90 -15.95 -11.63 -1.44
N GLN A 91 -16.14 -10.90 -0.35
CA GLN A 91 -16.98 -11.32 0.76
C GLN A 91 -18.44 -11.41 0.30
N PRO A 92 -19.20 -12.42 0.78
CA PRO A 92 -20.61 -12.52 0.50
C PRO A 92 -21.33 -11.29 1.04
N ARG A 93 -22.24 -10.72 0.24
CA ARG A 93 -23.06 -9.59 0.68
C ARG A 93 -23.94 -10.05 1.83
N LYS A 94 -23.95 -9.29 2.93
CA LYS A 94 -24.93 -9.50 4.01
C LYS A 94 -26.27 -8.97 3.52
N THR A 95 -27.31 -9.78 3.64
CA THR A 95 -28.70 -9.36 3.35
C THR A 95 -29.04 -8.15 4.22
N GLY A 96 -29.30 -7.00 3.58
CA GLY A 96 -29.61 -5.73 4.25
C GLY A 96 -28.61 -4.59 4.06
N THR A 97 -27.42 -4.83 3.49
CA THR A 97 -26.46 -3.75 3.20
C THR A 97 -26.76 -3.06 1.86
N THR A 98 -27.05 -1.76 1.90
CA THR A 98 -27.25 -0.88 0.72
C THR A 98 -25.95 -0.55 -0.04
N THR A 99 -24.80 -0.98 0.48
CA THR A 99 -23.51 -0.72 -0.16
C THR A 99 -23.29 -1.62 -1.39
N THR A 100 -23.24 -0.99 -2.56
CA THR A 100 -22.96 -1.66 -3.85
C THR A 100 -21.52 -2.18 -3.97
N LYS A 101 -20.59 -1.65 -3.16
CA LYS A 101 -19.16 -1.95 -3.21
C LYS A 101 -18.86 -3.38 -2.78
N GLN A 102 -18.18 -4.12 -3.64
CA GLN A 102 -17.67 -5.46 -3.31
C GLN A 102 -16.44 -5.33 -2.42
N VAL A 103 -16.45 -6.03 -1.29
CA VAL A 103 -15.34 -6.04 -0.33
C VAL A 103 -14.49 -7.28 -0.59
N LEU A 104 -13.18 -7.11 -0.75
CA LEU A 104 -12.26 -8.21 -0.97
C LEU A 104 -12.09 -9.04 0.29
N VAL A 105 -11.97 -10.36 0.14
CA VAL A 105 -11.75 -11.25 1.30
C VAL A 105 -10.35 -11.07 1.88
N LYS A 106 -9.33 -10.94 1.02
CA LYS A 106 -7.94 -10.79 1.44
C LYS A 106 -7.16 -9.90 0.47
N LEU A 107 -6.29 -9.08 1.04
CA LEU A 107 -5.40 -8.16 0.36
C LEU A 107 -3.98 -8.39 0.87
N MET A 108 -3.01 -8.30 -0.04
CA MET A 108 -1.59 -8.33 0.29
C MET A 108 -0.94 -7.02 -0.17
N PHE A 109 0.08 -6.57 0.56
CA PHE A 109 0.89 -5.43 0.16
C PHE A 109 2.15 -5.94 -0.53
N TYR A 110 2.51 -5.35 -1.66
CA TYR A 110 3.76 -5.65 -2.35
C TYR A 110 4.45 -4.38 -2.82
N PHE A 111 5.75 -4.49 -3.07
CA PHE A 111 6.54 -3.43 -3.70
C PHE A 111 6.87 -3.87 -5.13
N PRO A 112 6.49 -3.11 -6.16
CA PRO A 112 6.81 -3.46 -7.54
C PRO A 112 8.34 -3.51 -7.75
N LEU A 113 8.85 -4.67 -8.16
CA LEU A 113 10.28 -4.92 -8.33
C LEU A 113 10.89 -4.16 -9.50
N ILE A 114 10.16 -4.05 -10.62
CA ILE A 114 10.66 -3.50 -11.90
C ILE A 114 11.24 -2.10 -11.74
N LEU A 115 10.51 -1.19 -11.07
CA LEU A 115 10.96 0.19 -10.83
C LEU A 115 12.15 0.29 -9.87
N ARG A 116 12.31 -0.68 -8.97
CA ARG A 116 13.42 -0.72 -8.00
C ARG A 116 14.68 -1.31 -8.61
N LEU A 117 14.54 -2.40 -9.37
CA LEU A 117 15.65 -3.05 -10.07
C LEU A 117 16.28 -2.11 -11.09
N GLN A 118 15.47 -1.38 -11.87
CA GLN A 118 15.98 -0.37 -12.80
C GLN A 118 16.84 0.71 -12.12
N ARG A 119 16.65 1.00 -10.83
CA ARG A 119 17.47 2.00 -10.12
C ARG A 119 18.71 1.42 -9.46
N MET A 120 18.74 0.13 -9.14
CA MET A 120 19.90 -0.52 -8.53
C MET A 120 20.96 -0.89 -9.57
N TYR A 121 20.55 -1.09 -10.82
CA TYR A 121 21.41 -1.49 -11.94
C TYR A 121 21.52 -0.41 -13.03
N ALA A 122 21.09 0.82 -12.75
CA ALA A 122 21.29 1.98 -13.64
C ALA A 122 22.58 2.73 -13.33
#